data_AF-A0A849FLM2-F1
#
_entry.id   AF-A0A849FLM2-F1
#
_cell.length_a   1.000
_cell.length_b   1.000
_cell.length_c   1.000
_cell.angle_alpha   90.00
_cell.angle_beta   90.00
_cell.angle_gamma   90.00
#
_symmetry.space_group_name_H-M   'P 1'
#
loop_
_entity.id
_entity.type
_entity.pdbx_description
1 polymer ?
#
loop_
_entity_poly.entity_id
_entity_poly.type
_entity_poly.pdbx_seq_one_letter_code
_entity_poly.pdbx_strand_id
1 'polypeptide(L)'
;MQFIHESRDDFLEFCRIEGEEVHKAKTNYLPIFPKTIVNKVTSPDVGMKFSLNPYQGCEHGCIYCYARNTHEYWGYGPGLDFEKQILVKNDAAR
;
A
#
# COMPACT_ATOMS: atom_id res chain seq x y z
N MET A 1 4.27 -9.55 31.56
CA MET A 1 5.39 -8.97 30.78
C MET A 1 4.80 -7.87 29.92
N GLN A 2 5.04 -6.60 30.25
CA GLN A 2 4.55 -5.47 29.47
C GLN A 2 5.57 -5.14 28.39
N PHE A 3 5.16 -5.23 27.13
CA PHE A 3 5.97 -4.76 26.02
C PHE A 3 5.83 -3.25 25.95
N ILE A 4 6.94 -2.52 26.14
CA ILE A 4 7.01 -1.07 25.99
C ILE A 4 7.49 -0.84 24.55
N HIS A 5 6.69 -0.16 23.74
CA HIS A 5 7.08 0.28 22.41
C HIS A 5 7.71 1.66 22.51
N GLU A 6 8.99 1.76 22.22
CA GLU A 6 9.74 3.02 22.16
C GLU A 6 10.16 3.28 20.71
N SER A 7 9.64 4.35 20.11
CA SER A 7 10.09 4.81 18.79
C SER A 7 11.41 5.55 18.97
N ARG A 8 12.51 4.99 18.49
CA ARG A 8 13.82 5.65 18.50
C ARG A 8 14.04 6.36 17.17
N ASP A 9 14.29 7.67 17.23
CA ASP A 9 14.54 8.53 16.07
C ASP A 9 16.03 8.55 15.65
N ASP A 10 16.87 7.71 16.27
CA ASP A 10 18.30 7.56 15.97
C ASP A 10 18.58 7.12 14.53
N PHE A 11 17.62 6.49 13.85
CA PHE A 11 17.70 6.17 12.41
C PHE A 11 17.68 7.41 11.50
N LEU A 12 17.25 8.58 12.00
CA LEU A 12 17.15 9.83 11.24
C LEU A 12 18.29 10.82 11.59
N GLU A 13 19.27 10.38 12.37
CA GLU A 13 20.41 11.16 12.81
C GLU A 13 21.17 11.78 11.63
N PHE A 14 21.30 11.04 10.52
CA PHE A 14 21.91 11.53 9.28
C PHE A 14 21.14 12.73 8.70
N CYS A 15 19.82 12.63 8.53
CA CYS A 15 19.00 13.74 8.04
C CYS A 15 19.08 14.96 8.98
N ARG A 16 19.13 14.74 10.30
CA ARG A 16 19.29 15.81 11.29
C ARG A 16 20.63 16.54 11.15
N ILE A 17 21.73 15.81 10.91
CA ILE A 17 23.08 16.37 10.77
C ILE A 17 23.21 17.18 9.48
N GLU A 18 22.66 16.66 8.38
CA GLU A 18 22.70 17.33 7.07
C GLU A 18 21.66 18.45 6.93
N GLY A 19 20.80 18.66 7.95
CA GLY A 19 19.74 19.67 7.93
C GLY A 19 18.59 19.35 6.97
N GLU A 20 18.44 18.09 6.57
CA GLU A 20 17.36 17.62 5.72
C GLU A 20 16.06 17.46 6.51
N GLU A 21 14.95 17.93 5.94
CA GLU A 21 13.62 17.71 6.52
C GLU A 21 13.23 16.23 6.43
N VAL A 22 12.93 15.63 7.58
CA VAL A 22 12.39 14.27 7.64
C VAL A 22 10.98 14.26 7.07
N HIS A 23 10.83 13.71 5.87
CA HIS A 23 9.52 13.47 5.29
C HIS A 23 8.83 12.29 6.01
N LYS A 24 8.08 12.58 7.07
CA LYS A 24 7.09 11.63 7.62
C LYS A 24 6.00 11.43 6.57
N ALA A 25 6.22 10.48 5.68
CA ALA A 25 5.29 10.14 4.63
C ALA A 25 4.00 9.59 5.26
N LYS A 26 2.98 10.44 5.35
CA LYS A 26 1.66 10.03 5.82
C LYS A 26 0.94 9.27 4.71
N THR A 27 0.41 8.09 5.05
CA THR A 27 -0.47 7.34 4.16
C THR A 27 -1.85 7.97 4.11
N ASN A 28 -2.39 8.11 2.91
CA ASN A 28 -3.75 8.53 2.63
C ASN A 28 -4.59 7.32 2.26
N TYR A 29 -5.75 7.19 2.90
CA TYR A 29 -6.74 6.16 2.58
C TYR A 29 -7.88 6.80 1.80
N LEU A 30 -8.10 6.32 0.57
CA LEU A 30 -9.07 6.89 -0.36
C LEU A 30 -10.23 5.91 -0.54
N PRO A 31 -11.44 6.23 -0.05
CA PRO A 31 -12.58 5.34 -0.22
C PRO A 31 -12.98 5.27 -1.69
N ILE A 32 -13.17 4.05 -2.21
CA ILE A 32 -13.62 3.80 -3.57
C ILE A 32 -14.84 2.87 -3.61
N PHE A 33 -15.64 3.03 -4.66
CA PHE A 33 -16.83 2.22 -4.92
C PHE A 33 -16.58 1.32 -6.14
N PRO A 34 -16.11 0.06 -5.92
CA PRO A 34 -15.85 -0.87 -7.00
C PRO A 34 -17.17 -1.43 -7.57
N LYS A 35 -17.17 -1.83 -8.85
CA LYS A 35 -18.30 -2.58 -9.45
C LYS A 35 -18.41 -4.00 -8.90
N THR A 36 -17.26 -4.63 -8.61
CA THR A 36 -17.17 -5.99 -8.05
C THR A 36 -16.00 -6.06 -7.07
N ILE A 37 -16.15 -6.83 -5.99
CA ILE A 37 -15.08 -7.04 -5.00
C ILE A 37 -14.15 -8.20 -5.37
N VAL A 38 -14.66 -9.20 -6.10
CA VAL A 38 -13.93 -10.37 -6.57
C VAL A 38 -13.63 -10.23 -8.07
N ASN A 39 -12.42 -10.63 -8.46
CA ASN A 39 -11.98 -10.75 -9.85
C ASN A 39 -11.75 -12.21 -10.22
N LYS A 40 -12.03 -12.57 -11.48
CA LYS A 40 -11.66 -13.89 -12.02
C LYS A 40 -10.17 -13.88 -12.36
N VAL A 41 -9.46 -14.92 -11.96
CA VAL A 41 -8.05 -15.11 -12.31
C VAL A 41 -7.98 -16.03 -13.52
N THR A 42 -7.34 -15.54 -14.58
CA THR A 42 -7.19 -16.26 -15.87
C THR A 42 -5.75 -16.69 -16.14
N SER A 43 -4.79 -16.29 -15.30
CA SER A 43 -3.40 -16.69 -15.46
C SER A 43 -3.25 -18.18 -15.15
N PRO A 44 -2.53 -18.95 -16.00
CA PRO A 44 -2.23 -20.35 -15.74
C PRO A 44 -1.24 -20.54 -14.59
N ASP A 45 -0.51 -19.49 -14.22
CA ASP A 45 0.56 -19.53 -13.21
C ASP A 45 0.03 -19.42 -11.77
N VAL A 46 -1.23 -18.98 -11.62
CA VAL A 46 -1.85 -18.75 -10.31
C VAL A 46 -3.01 -19.73 -10.14
N GLY A 47 -2.85 -20.72 -9.26
CA GLY A 47 -3.83 -21.82 -9.07
C GLY A 47 -5.18 -21.43 -8.45
N MET A 48 -5.42 -20.15 -8.17
CA MET A 48 -6.68 -19.66 -7.63
C MET A 48 -7.63 -19.26 -8.77
N LYS A 49 -8.92 -19.60 -8.65
CA LYS A 49 -9.95 -19.23 -9.66
C LYS A 49 -10.40 -17.77 -9.55
N PHE A 50 -10.27 -17.20 -8.35
CA PHE A 50 -10.75 -15.88 -8.02
C PHE A 50 -9.74 -15.18 -7.11
N SER A 51 -9.60 -13.87 -7.29
CA SER A 51 -8.83 -13.00 -6.40
C SER A 51 -9.74 -11.93 -5.80
N LEU A 52 -9.44 -11.54 -4.58
CA LEU A 52 -10.12 -10.47 -3.87
C LEU A 52 -9.05 -9.55 -3.31
N ASN A 53 -9.27 -8.25 -3.48
CA ASN A 53 -8.37 -7.25 -2.91
C ASN A 53 -9.17 -6.06 -2.34
N PRO A 54 -9.29 -5.93 -1.00
CA PRO A 54 -10.00 -4.83 -0.34
C PRO A 54 -9.24 -3.49 -0.45
N TYR A 55 -7.92 -3.55 -0.61
CA TYR A 55 -7.02 -2.39 -0.58
C TYR A 55 -6.14 -2.33 -1.83
N GLN A 56 -6.21 -1.27 -2.64
CA GLN A 56 -5.26 -1.06 -3.73
C GLN A 56 -4.15 -0.12 -3.27
N GLY A 57 -2.94 -0.67 -3.08
CA GLY A 57 -1.82 0.02 -2.43
C GLY A 57 -1.43 -0.68 -1.13
N CYS A 58 -0.17 -0.54 -0.71
CA CYS A 58 0.35 -1.19 0.49
C CYS A 58 1.56 -0.44 1.04
N GLU A 59 1.51 -0.07 2.33
CA GLU A 59 2.59 0.63 3.04
C GLU A 59 3.89 -0.17 3.09
N HIS A 60 3.83 -1.50 2.94
CA HIS A 60 5.01 -2.35 2.92
C HIS A 60 5.86 -2.15 1.64
N GLY A 61 5.23 -1.79 0.52
CA GLY A 61 5.96 -1.44 -0.70
C GLY A 61 6.88 -2.52 -1.27
N CYS A 62 6.54 -3.82 -1.18
CA CYS A 62 7.40 -4.88 -1.70
C CYS A 62 7.78 -4.63 -3.18
N ILE A 63 9.09 -4.59 -3.47
CA ILE A 63 9.61 -4.35 -4.83
C ILE A 63 9.10 -5.37 -5.87
N TYR A 64 8.81 -6.60 -5.43
CA TYR A 64 8.31 -7.69 -6.26
C TYR A 64 6.76 -7.79 -6.25
N CYS A 65 6.06 -6.80 -5.73
CA CYS A 65 4.59 -6.84 -5.67
C CYS A 65 3.97 -6.70 -7.07
N TYR A 66 3.30 -7.75 -7.54
CA TYR A 66 2.59 -7.72 -8.82
C TYR A 66 1.48 -6.65 -8.89
N ALA A 67 0.92 -6.26 -7.72
CA ALA A 67 -0.16 -5.28 -7.66
C ALA A 67 0.30 -3.85 -7.97
N ARG A 68 1.61 -3.59 -8.00
CA ARG A 68 2.17 -2.26 -8.19
C ARG A 68 1.79 -1.65 -9.54
N ASN A 69 1.85 -2.44 -10.60
CA ASN A 69 1.45 -2.03 -11.95
C ASN A 69 -0.04 -1.70 -12.04
N THR A 70 -0.87 -2.25 -11.14
CA THR A 70 -2.31 -1.99 -11.17
C THR A 70 -2.68 -0.59 -10.67
N HIS A 71 -1.77 0.06 -9.95
CA HIS A 71 -1.96 1.40 -9.39
C HIS A 71 -2.03 2.47 -10.48
N GLU A 72 -1.33 2.24 -11.60
CA GLU A 72 -1.35 3.11 -12.79
C GLU A 72 -2.71 3.19 -13.47
N TYR A 73 -3.52 2.13 -13.42
CA TYR A 73 -4.89 2.16 -13.96
C TYR A 73 -5.79 3.18 -13.25
N TRP A 74 -5.43 3.59 -12.03
CA TRP A 74 -6.15 4.58 -11.25
C TRP A 74 -5.51 5.98 -11.33
N GLY A 75 -4.49 6.15 -12.19
CA GLY A 75 -3.79 7.42 -12.38
C GLY A 75 -2.71 7.71 -11.33
N TYR A 76 -2.33 6.72 -10.53
CA TYR A 76 -1.28 6.84 -9.53
C TYR A 76 0.00 6.15 -9.99
N GLY A 77 1.16 6.66 -9.57
CA GLY A 77 2.44 6.03 -9.91
C GLY A 77 2.61 4.68 -9.22
N PRO A 78 3.32 3.72 -9.85
CA PRO A 78 3.63 2.45 -9.19
C PRO A 78 4.61 2.66 -8.03
N GLY A 79 5.30 3.81 -7.95
CA GLY A 79 6.31 4.18 -6.96
C GLY A 79 5.80 4.46 -5.55
N LEU A 80 6.19 5.63 -5.05
CA LEU A 80 5.81 6.12 -3.72
C LEU A 80 4.29 6.27 -3.57
N ASP A 81 3.55 6.46 -4.66
CA ASP A 81 2.09 6.56 -4.60
C ASP A 81 1.45 5.22 -4.24
N PHE A 82 2.00 4.08 -4.67
CA PHE A 82 1.51 2.76 -4.26
C PHE A 82 1.61 2.54 -2.74
N GLU A 83 2.65 3.10 -2.14
CA GLU A 83 2.94 2.99 -0.71
C GLU A 83 2.11 3.98 0.13
N LYS A 84 1.77 5.14 -0.45
CA LYS A 84 1.14 6.26 0.28
C LYS A 84 -0.33 6.46 -0.04
N GLN A 85 -0.81 6.11 -1.23
CA GLN A 85 -2.20 6.30 -1.65
C GLN A 85 -2.89 4.94 -1.71
N ILE A 86 -3.56 4.57 -0.62
CA ILE A 86 -4.22 3.27 -0.51
C ILE A 86 -5.71 3.45 -0.77
N LEU A 87 -6.20 2.88 -1.88
CA LEU A 87 -7.61 2.91 -2.23
C LEU A 87 -8.34 1.81 -1.43
N VAL A 88 -9.36 2.20 -0.69
CA VAL A 88 -10.09 1.33 0.23
C VAL A 88 -11.49 1.04 -0.29
N LYS A 89 -11.81 -0.24 -0.47
CA LYS A 89 -13.17 -0.70 -0.81
C LYS A 89 -13.94 -0.96 0.48
N ASN A 90 -14.58 0.08 1.03
CA ASN A 90 -15.26 0.00 2.34
C ASN A 90 -16.36 -1.07 2.39
N ASP A 91 -17.17 -1.19 1.33
CA ASP A 91 -18.30 -2.14 1.27
C ASP A 91 -17.90 -3.54 0.78
N ALA A 92 -16.63 -3.95 0.94
CA ALA A 92 -16.12 -5.23 0.43
C ALA A 92 -16.85 -6.48 0.99
N ALA A 93 -17.41 -6.38 2.19
CA ALA A 93 -18.08 -7.48 2.88
C ALA A 93 -19.60 -7.51 2.69
N ARG A 94 -20.17 -6.51 2.02
CA ARG A 94 -21.62 -6.34 1.87
C ARG A 94 -22.18 -7.01 0.63
#